data_AF-A0A246BPT7-F1
#
_entry.id   AF-A0A246BPT7-F1
#
_cell.length_a   1.000
_cell.length_b   1.000
_cell.length_c   1.000
_cell.angle_alpha   90.00
_cell.angle_beta   90.00
_cell.angle_gamma   90.00
#
_symmetry.space_group_name_H-M   'P 1'
#
loop_
_entity.id
_entity.type
_entity.pdbx_description
1 polymer ?
#
loop_
_entity_poly.entity_id
_entity_poly.type
_entity_poly.pdbx_seq_one_letter_code
_entity_poly.pdbx_strand_id
1 'polypeptide(L)'
;MRVLGWLLCALLFGLTLALALLSLGTFASLAGTGPLWLRSLGGLEGALAEQLGLEGLGGVGQALSLMVLTSLCAALAAFVKPRA
;
A
#
# COMPACT_ATOMS: atom_id res chain seq x y z
N MET A 1 26.06 -9.03 8.74
CA MET A 1 25.36 -7.90 8.09
C MET A 1 24.57 -8.27 6.83
N ARG A 2 25.07 -9.16 5.94
CA ARG A 2 24.34 -9.52 4.69
C ARG A 2 22.93 -10.09 4.89
N VAL A 3 22.74 -10.97 5.87
CA VAL A 3 21.42 -11.58 6.18
C VAL A 3 20.39 -10.53 6.63
N LEU A 4 20.84 -9.54 7.43
CA LEU A 4 19.98 -8.45 7.89
C LEU A 4 19.50 -7.56 6.73
N GLY A 5 20.36 -7.30 5.74
CA GLY A 5 19.99 -6.57 4.52
C GLY A 5 18.94 -7.30 3.67
N TRP A 6 19.05 -8.64 3.55
CA TRP A 6 18.05 -9.46 2.87
C TRP A 6 16.71 -9.49 3.61
N LEU A 7 16.72 -9.62 4.94
CA LEU A 7 15.50 -9.56 5.76
C LEU A 7 14.79 -8.22 5.61
N LEU A 8 15.52 -7.12 5.65
CA LEU A 8 14.94 -5.79 5.50
C LEU A 8 14.38 -5.57 4.09
N CYS A 9 15.08 -6.07 3.06
CA CYS A 9 14.61 -6.02 1.68
C CYS A 9 13.32 -6.84 1.47
N ALA A 10 13.25 -8.05 2.06
CA ALA A 10 12.05 -8.90 2.00
C ALA A 10 10.86 -8.25 2.72
N LEU A 11 11.11 -7.63 3.88
CA LEU A 11 10.09 -6.91 4.64
C LEU A 11 9.57 -5.69 3.87
N LEU A 12 10.45 -4.87 3.29
CA LEU A 12 10.06 -3.74 2.46
C LEU A 12 9.27 -4.19 1.22
N PHE A 13 9.69 -5.30 0.59
CA PHE A 13 8.97 -5.85 -0.56
C PHE A 13 7.57 -6.35 -0.18
N GLY A 14 7.45 -7.08 0.93
CA GLY A 14 6.14 -7.50 1.46
C GLY A 14 5.23 -6.30 1.76
N LEU A 15 5.79 -5.25 2.36
CA LEU A 15 5.05 -4.03 2.67
C LEU A 15 4.62 -3.27 1.40
N THR A 16 5.47 -3.21 0.37
CA THR A 16 5.07 -2.64 -0.94
C THR A 16 3.93 -3.40 -1.58
N LEU A 17 3.94 -4.74 -1.49
CA LEU A 17 2.91 -5.59 -2.07
C LEU A 17 1.57 -5.42 -1.34
N ALA A 18 1.61 -5.31 -0.01
CA ALA A 18 0.44 -5.00 0.80
C ALA A 18 -0.16 -3.62 0.46
N LEU A 19 0.67 -2.57 0.36
CA LEU A 19 0.22 -1.23 -0.03
C LEU A 19 -0.32 -1.20 -1.48
N ALA A 20 0.30 -1.94 -2.39
CA ALA A 20 -0.18 -2.08 -3.76
C ALA A 20 -1.56 -2.76 -3.83
N LEU A 21 -1.79 -3.81 -3.03
CA LEU A 21 -3.10 -4.46 -2.93
C LEU A 21 -4.16 -3.52 -2.33
N LEU A 22 -3.79 -2.74 -1.30
CA LEU A 22 -4.70 -1.77 -0.70
C LEU A 22 -5.09 -0.69 -1.71
N SER A 23 -4.12 -0.08 -2.40
CA SER A 23 -4.40 0.93 -3.44
C SER A 23 -5.23 0.37 -4.58
N LEU A 24 -4.99 -0.86 -5.02
CA LEU A 24 -5.81 -1.51 -6.04
C LEU A 24 -7.26 -1.72 -5.54
N GLY A 25 -7.42 -2.07 -4.26
CA GLY A 25 -8.72 -2.22 -3.60
C GLY A 25 -9.49 -0.91 -3.46
N THR A 26 -8.81 0.19 -3.13
CA THR A 26 -9.44 1.52 -3.06
C THR A 26 -9.89 1.99 -4.44
N PHE A 27 -9.06 1.81 -5.47
CA PHE A 27 -9.45 2.10 -6.86
C PHE A 27 -10.63 1.22 -7.33
N ALA A 28 -10.64 -0.08 -7.00
CA ALA A 28 -11.75 -0.97 -7.35
C ALA A 28 -13.06 -0.61 -6.62
N SER A 29 -12.95 -0.15 -5.37
CA SER A 29 -14.08 0.36 -4.60
C SER A 29 -14.65 1.65 -5.22
N LEU A 30 -13.77 2.62 -5.51
CA LEU A 30 -14.13 3.91 -6.11
C LEU A 30 -14.71 3.78 -7.52
N ALA A 31 -14.11 2.93 -8.35
CA ALA A 31 -14.56 2.72 -9.72
C ALA A 31 -15.86 1.91 -9.79
N GLY A 32 -16.33 1.34 -8.67
CA GLY A 32 -17.50 0.48 -8.65
C GLY A 32 -17.34 -0.74 -9.57
N THR A 33 -16.12 -1.13 -9.93
CA THR A 33 -15.78 -2.22 -10.87
C THR A 33 -14.70 -3.13 -10.27
N GLY A 34 -14.69 -4.42 -10.64
CA GLY A 34 -13.74 -5.41 -10.12
C GLY A 34 -14.35 -6.50 -9.21
N PRO A 35 -13.55 -7.54 -8.85
CA PRO A 35 -14.03 -8.65 -8.04
C PRO A 35 -14.33 -8.22 -6.59
N LEU A 36 -15.34 -8.84 -5.97
CA LEU A 36 -15.84 -8.46 -4.64
C LEU A 36 -14.75 -8.46 -3.55
N TRP A 37 -13.81 -9.41 -3.63
CA TRP A 37 -12.68 -9.54 -2.71
C TRP A 37 -11.72 -8.33 -2.76
N LEU A 38 -11.59 -7.69 -3.94
CA LEU A 38 -10.79 -6.47 -4.09
C LEU A 38 -11.52 -5.27 -3.47
N ARG A 39 -12.84 -5.19 -3.62
CA ARG A 39 -13.63 -4.12 -2.99
C ARG A 39 -13.67 -4.23 -1.47
N SER A 40 -13.67 -5.44 -0.90
CA SER A 40 -13.57 -5.61 0.55
C SER A 40 -12.22 -5.10 1.11
N LEU A 41 -11.14 -5.20 0.34
CA LEU A 41 -9.86 -4.60 0.70
C LEU A 41 -9.92 -3.07 0.70
N GLY A 42 -10.62 -2.46 -0.26
CA GLY A 42 -10.89 -1.02 -0.25
C GLY A 42 -11.77 -0.58 0.93
N GLY A 43 -12.72 -1.41 1.38
CA GLY A 43 -13.52 -1.14 2.57
C GLY A 43 -12.71 -1.12 3.87
N LEU A 44 -11.69 -1.97 3.98
CA LEU A 44 -10.76 -1.98 5.13
C LEU A 44 -9.93 -0.68 5.22
N GLU A 45 -9.58 -0.11 4.07
CA GLU A 45 -8.86 1.15 3.99
C GLU A 45 -9.72 2.32 4.49
N GLY A 46 -10.99 2.36 4.12
CA GLY A 46 -11.94 3.35 4.66
C GLY A 46 -12.08 3.28 6.17
N ALA A 47 -12.19 2.07 6.74
CA ALA A 47 -12.26 1.88 8.19
C ALA A 47 -10.95 2.27 8.92
N LEU A 48 -9.80 2.02 8.29
CA LEU A 48 -8.50 2.49 8.79
C LEU A 48 -8.40 4.02 8.74
N ALA A 49 -8.87 4.64 7.67
CA ALA A 49 -8.87 6.09 7.53
C ALA A 49 -9.79 6.77 8.55
N GLU A 50 -10.94 6.18 8.87
CA GLU A 50 -11.84 6.61 9.95
C GLU A 50 -11.13 6.61 11.31
N GLN A 51 -10.43 5.51 11.64
CA GLN A 51 -9.66 5.40 12.90
C GLN A 51 -8.49 6.40 12.97
N LEU A 52 -7.91 6.75 11.83
CA LEU A 52 -6.82 7.72 11.72
C LEU A 52 -7.31 9.18 11.65
N GLY A 53 -8.63 9.42 11.66
CA GLY A 53 -9.22 10.75 11.55
C GLY A 53 -8.99 11.40 10.18
N LEU A 54 -8.75 10.59 9.14
CA LEU A 54 -8.48 11.01 7.77
C LEU A 54 -9.76 11.11 6.91
N GLU A 55 -10.94 11.20 7.55
CA GLU A 55 -12.25 11.31 6.90
C GLU A 55 -12.36 12.53 5.96
N GLY A 56 -11.57 13.58 6.20
CA GLY A 56 -11.53 14.77 5.36
C GLY A 56 -10.84 14.57 4.01
N LEU A 57 -10.05 13.52 3.84
CA LEU A 57 -9.47 13.14 2.55
C LEU A 57 -10.48 12.27 1.82
N GLY A 58 -11.18 12.84 0.83
CA GLY A 58 -12.05 12.05 -0.04
C GLY A 58 -11.29 10.87 -0.66
N GLY A 59 -11.99 9.78 -1.03
CA GLY A 59 -11.36 8.51 -1.39
C GLY A 59 -10.29 8.58 -2.49
N VAL A 60 -10.35 9.56 -3.40
CA VAL A 60 -9.29 9.81 -4.39
C VAL A 60 -7.99 10.30 -3.74
N GLY A 61 -8.08 11.17 -2.75
CA GLY A 61 -6.92 11.66 -1.99
C GLY A 61 -6.25 10.57 -1.17
N GLN A 62 -7.06 9.66 -0.60
CA GLN A 62 -6.59 8.45 0.08
C GLN A 62 -5.88 7.47 -0.87
N ALA A 63 -6.47 7.21 -2.05
CA ALA A 63 -5.83 6.36 -3.06
C ALA A 63 -4.48 6.94 -3.54
N LEU A 64 -4.41 8.27 -3.74
CA LEU A 64 -3.18 8.95 -4.13
C LEU A 64 -2.11 8.90 -3.03
N SER A 65 -2.48 9.12 -1.77
CA SER A 65 -1.52 9.04 -0.66
C SER A 65 -0.95 7.63 -0.51
N LEU A 66 -1.78 6.59 -0.65
CA LEU A 66 -1.35 5.19 -0.69
C LEU A 66 -0.42 4.91 -1.87
N MET A 67 -0.69 5.47 -3.05
CA MET A 67 0.15 5.29 -4.23
C MET A 67 1.54 5.92 -4.05
N VAL A 68 1.60 7.09 -3.41
CA VAL A 68 2.87 7.76 -3.03
C VAL A 68 3.64 6.92 -2.01
N LEU A 69 2.97 6.45 -0.95
CA LEU A 69 3.59 5.60 0.08
C LEU A 69 4.12 4.28 -0.51
N THR A 70 3.35 3.66 -1.41
CA THR A 70 3.76 2.43 -2.12
C THR A 70 5.03 2.68 -2.93
N SER A 71 5.08 3.79 -3.68
CA SER A 71 6.24 4.16 -4.49
C SER A 71 7.48 4.46 -3.64
N LEU A 72 7.32 5.14 -2.50
CA LEU A 72 8.40 5.38 -1.56
C LEU A 72 8.96 4.08 -0.99
N CYS A 73 8.08 3.16 -0.58
CA CYS A 73 8.50 1.85 -0.07
C CYS A 73 9.21 1.04 -1.16
N ALA A 74 8.76 1.11 -2.41
CA ALA A 74 9.39 0.43 -3.53
C ALA A 74 10.79 1.00 -3.84
N ALA A 75 10.93 2.33 -3.78
CA ALA A 75 12.21 3.00 -3.92
C ALA A 75 13.18 2.62 -2.78
N LEU A 76 12.69 2.57 -1.54
CA LEU A 76 13.48 2.12 -0.38
C LEU A 76 13.89 0.64 -0.50
N ALA A 77 12.99 -0.24 -0.96
CA ALA A 77 13.31 -1.63 -1.21
C ALA A 77 14.42 -1.78 -2.27
N ALA A 78 14.33 -1.01 -3.36
CA ALA A 78 15.35 -0.97 -4.41
C ALA A 78 16.68 -0.40 -3.92
N PHE A 79 16.65 0.58 -3.00
CA PHE A 79 17.84 1.18 -2.40
C PHE A 79 18.56 0.23 -1.44
N VAL A 80 17.80 -0.46 -0.59
CA VAL A 80 18.32 -1.42 0.41
C VAL A 80 18.81 -2.72 -0.23
N LYS A 81 18.38 -3.03 -1.45
CA LYS A 81 18.74 -4.26 -2.18
C LYS A 81 20.23 -4.57 -1.99
N PRO A 82 20.59 -5.66 -1.28
CA PRO A 82 21.97 -5.98 -1.00
C PRO A 82 22.72 -6.24 -2.31
N ARG A 83 23.69 -5.39 -2.62
CA ARG A 83 24.57 -5.54 -3.78
C ARG A 83 25.70 -6.48 -3.36
N ALA A 84 25.84 -7.59 -4.09
CA ALA A 84 26.78 -8.66 -3.77
C ALA A 84 28.23 -8.21 -3.96
#